data_AF-A0A1B6H183-F1
#
_entry.id   AF-A0A1B6H183-F1
#
_cell.length_a   1.000
_cell.length_b   1.000
_cell.length_c   1.000
_cell.angle_alpha   90.00
_cell.angle_beta   90.00
_cell.angle_gamma   90.00
#
_symmetry.space_group_name_H-M   'P 1'
#
loop_
_entity.id
_entity.type
_entity.pdbx_description
1 polymer ?
#
loop_
_entity_poly.entity_id
_entity_poly.type
_entity_poly.pdbx_seq_one_letter_code
_entity_poly.pdbx_strand_id
1 'polypeptide(L)'
;MMQYAILVVTLAVGVSAQFFPQQELSFAIQPPPVQQPLGVQHFAQQSYAHRAVVANAEREAQLPAQLLNPFYKNQRIAGALAKESWFTPGENLVVDREAEKIPRQRIYSVLKNAGLVNRRRR
;
A
#
# COMPACT_ATOMS: atom_id res chain seq x y z
N MET A 1 11.41 56.93 49.39
CA MET A 1 12.47 55.90 49.49
C MET A 1 11.86 54.56 49.11
N MET A 2 12.38 53.96 48.04
CA MET A 2 12.32 52.54 47.63
C MET A 2 10.92 51.96 47.31
N GLN A 3 10.42 52.02 46.06
CA GLN A 3 10.63 51.03 44.97
C GLN A 3 10.50 49.57 45.40
N TYR A 4 9.39 48.91 45.02
CA TYR A 4 9.42 47.57 44.41
C TYR A 4 8.31 47.45 43.36
N ALA A 5 8.76 47.21 42.14
CA ALA A 5 7.96 46.99 40.96
C ALA A 5 7.50 45.54 40.90
N ILE A 6 6.20 45.29 40.68
CA ILE A 6 5.74 44.06 40.04
C ILE A 6 4.66 44.45 39.03
N LEU A 7 5.08 44.49 37.76
CA LEU A 7 4.24 44.54 36.58
C LEU A 7 3.56 43.18 36.42
N VAL A 8 2.22 43.13 36.51
CA VAL A 8 1.42 42.05 35.92
C VAL A 8 0.60 42.66 34.81
N VAL A 9 1.18 42.64 33.61
CA VAL A 9 0.52 42.95 32.34
C VAL A 9 0.12 41.63 31.71
N THR A 10 -1.18 41.43 31.48
CA THR A 10 -1.79 41.06 30.19
C THR A 10 -3.23 40.54 30.44
N LEU A 11 -4.26 41.36 30.20
CA LEU A 11 -4.97 41.59 28.93
C LEU A 11 -5.81 40.38 28.48
N ALA A 12 -7.09 40.42 28.87
CA ALA A 12 -8.15 39.59 28.33
C ALA A 12 -8.41 39.98 26.86
N VAL A 13 -8.35 39.02 25.95
CA VAL A 13 -8.79 39.21 24.56
C VAL A 13 -9.81 38.12 24.24
N GLY A 14 -11.02 38.58 23.92
CA GLY A 14 -12.19 37.76 23.66
C GLY A 14 -12.06 36.92 22.38
N VAL A 15 -12.71 35.77 22.39
CA VAL A 15 -12.85 34.89 21.21
C VAL A 15 -14.01 35.42 20.37
N SER A 16 -13.71 36.12 19.28
CA SER A 16 -14.68 36.40 18.22
C SER A 16 -14.75 35.19 17.28
N ALA A 17 -15.90 34.51 17.23
CA ALA A 17 -16.16 33.47 16.22
C ALA A 17 -16.34 34.14 14.85
N GLN A 18 -15.39 33.92 13.94
CA GLN A 18 -15.47 34.41 12.56
C GLN A 18 -16.33 33.46 11.73
N PHE A 19 -17.51 33.91 11.36
CA PHE A 19 -18.43 33.24 10.44
C PHE A 19 -17.93 33.49 9.01
N PHE A 20 -17.47 32.45 8.32
CA PHE A 20 -17.08 32.55 6.91
C PHE A 20 -18.28 32.18 6.03
N PRO A 21 -18.85 33.09 5.23
CA PRO A 21 -19.81 32.70 4.20
C PRO A 21 -19.08 31.90 3.11
N GLN A 22 -19.60 30.72 2.77
CA GLN A 22 -19.11 29.96 1.63
C GLN A 22 -19.36 30.76 0.35
N GLN A 23 -18.29 31.23 -0.29
CA GLN A 23 -18.33 31.63 -1.69
C GLN A 23 -18.39 30.35 -2.52
N GLU A 24 -19.54 30.07 -3.14
CA GLU A 24 -19.62 29.04 -4.15
C GLU A 24 -18.92 29.52 -5.42
N LEU A 25 -17.72 28.99 -5.67
CA LEU A 25 -16.99 29.18 -6.93
C LEU A 25 -17.70 28.39 -8.04
N SER A 26 -18.57 29.05 -8.78
CA SER A 26 -19.20 28.49 -9.98
C SER A 26 -18.22 28.56 -11.14
N PHE A 27 -17.53 27.45 -11.42
CA PHE A 27 -16.75 27.29 -12.63
C PHE A 27 -17.68 26.87 -13.77
N ALA A 28 -17.92 27.77 -14.72
CA ALA A 28 -18.56 27.44 -15.98
C ALA A 28 -17.62 26.53 -16.80
N ILE A 29 -17.78 25.22 -16.67
CA ILE A 29 -17.08 24.23 -17.50
C ILE A 29 -17.87 24.06 -18.78
N GLN A 30 -17.47 24.75 -19.84
CA GLN A 30 -17.81 24.33 -21.20
C GLN A 30 -17.10 22.99 -21.45
N PRO A 31 -17.81 21.87 -21.69
CA PRO A 31 -17.12 20.61 -21.95
C PRO A 31 -16.36 20.70 -23.28
N PRO A 32 -15.07 20.34 -23.31
CA PRO A 32 -14.32 20.28 -24.55
C PRO A 32 -14.94 19.25 -25.51
N PRO A 33 -14.81 19.44 -26.84
CA PRO A 33 -15.29 18.46 -27.80
C PRO A 33 -14.61 17.11 -27.53
N VAL A 34 -15.43 16.06 -27.44
CA VAL A 34 -15.03 14.69 -27.15
C VAL A 34 -14.02 14.24 -28.20
N GLN A 35 -12.74 14.30 -27.86
CA GLN A 35 -11.68 13.65 -28.61
C GLN A 35 -11.68 12.17 -28.21
N GLN A 36 -12.02 11.31 -29.16
CA GLN A 36 -12.03 9.85 -29.02
C GLN A 36 -10.63 9.36 -28.60
N PRO A 37 -10.48 8.55 -27.55
CA PRO A 37 -9.21 7.93 -27.27
C PRO A 37 -9.00 6.75 -28.24
N LEU A 38 -8.16 6.96 -29.25
CA LEU A 38 -7.43 5.88 -29.92
C LEU A 38 -6.31 5.43 -28.98
N GLY A 39 -6.61 4.43 -28.18
CA GLY A 39 -5.66 3.83 -27.26
C GLY A 39 -6.44 2.98 -26.29
N VAL A 40 -6.36 1.67 -26.49
CA VAL A 40 -6.90 0.66 -25.59
C VAL A 40 -6.27 0.88 -24.23
N GLN A 41 -6.89 1.71 -23.39
CA GLN A 41 -6.69 1.69 -21.97
C GLN A 41 -7.32 0.36 -21.54
N HIS A 42 -6.49 -0.69 -21.47
CA HIS A 42 -6.75 -1.74 -20.52
C HIS A 42 -6.80 -1.04 -19.16
N PHE A 43 -7.99 -0.60 -18.77
CA PHE A 43 -8.33 -0.41 -17.38
C PHE A 43 -8.10 -1.77 -16.77
N ALA A 44 -6.87 -1.98 -16.30
CA ALA A 44 -6.58 -3.03 -15.35
C ALA A 44 -7.64 -2.83 -14.28
N GLN A 45 -8.61 -3.75 -14.23
CA GLN A 45 -9.25 -4.05 -12.96
C GLN A 45 -8.09 -4.24 -12.01
N GLN A 46 -7.79 -3.21 -11.22
CA GLN A 46 -6.90 -3.30 -10.07
C GLN A 46 -7.65 -4.15 -9.06
N SER A 47 -7.80 -5.43 -9.39
CA SER A 47 -7.97 -6.49 -8.42
C SER A 47 -6.67 -6.45 -7.65
N TYR A 48 -6.68 -5.70 -6.53
CA TYR A 48 -5.50 -5.49 -5.74
C TYR A 48 -4.94 -6.86 -5.36
N ALA A 49 -3.72 -7.15 -5.80
CA ALA A 49 -3.00 -8.33 -5.36
C ALA A 49 -2.94 -8.32 -3.83
N HIS A 50 -2.97 -9.51 -3.22
CA HIS A 50 -2.81 -9.65 -1.77
C HIS A 50 -1.64 -8.81 -1.26
N ARG A 51 -1.79 -8.12 -0.12
CA ARG A 51 -0.80 -7.15 0.43
C ARG A 51 0.65 -7.67 0.40
N ALA A 52 0.84 -8.95 0.72
CA ALA A 52 2.16 -9.58 0.71
C ALA A 52 2.82 -9.63 -0.69
N VAL A 53 2.04 -9.76 -1.76
CA VAL A 53 2.54 -9.72 -3.15
C VAL A 53 3.02 -8.31 -3.49
N VAL A 54 2.24 -7.29 -3.12
CA VAL A 54 2.63 -5.88 -3.32
C VAL A 54 3.92 -5.55 -2.58
N ALA A 55 4.00 -5.89 -1.28
CA ALA A 55 5.19 -5.66 -0.48
C ALA A 55 6.43 -6.43 -1.00
N ASN A 56 6.22 -7.64 -1.54
CA ASN A 56 7.30 -8.39 -2.18
C ASN A 56 7.76 -7.70 -3.47
N ALA A 57 6.84 -7.27 -4.34
CA ALA A 57 7.17 -6.56 -5.57
C ALA A 57 7.94 -5.25 -5.30
N GLU A 58 7.52 -4.48 -4.28
CA GLU A 58 8.23 -3.27 -3.84
C GLU A 58 9.65 -3.58 -3.35
N ARG A 59 9.83 -4.68 -2.62
CA ARG A 59 11.16 -5.10 -2.14
C ARG A 59 12.03 -5.65 -3.27
N GLU A 60 11.44 -6.42 -4.18
CA GLU A 60 12.13 -6.94 -5.35
C GLU A 60 12.61 -5.81 -6.26
N ALA A 61 11.82 -4.75 -6.44
CA ALA A 61 12.22 -3.58 -7.21
C ALA A 61 13.48 -2.88 -6.67
N GLN A 62 13.81 -3.08 -5.39
CA GLN A 62 15.02 -2.52 -4.75
C GLN A 62 16.25 -3.43 -4.87
N LEU A 63 16.09 -4.66 -5.40
CA LEU A 63 17.20 -5.59 -5.53
C LEU A 63 18.17 -5.16 -6.66
N PRO A 64 19.47 -5.44 -6.51
CA PRO A 64 20.43 -5.24 -7.59
C PRO A 64 20.08 -6.13 -8.79
N ALA A 65 20.43 -5.67 -9.99
CA ALA A 65 20.04 -6.30 -11.25
C ALA A 65 20.46 -7.78 -11.40
N GLN A 66 21.47 -8.22 -10.65
CA GLN A 66 21.96 -9.60 -10.62
C GLN A 66 21.01 -10.56 -9.87
N LEU A 67 20.24 -10.03 -8.93
CA LEU A 67 19.26 -10.78 -8.13
C LEU A 67 17.84 -10.67 -8.68
N LEU A 68 17.62 -9.76 -9.63
CA LEU A 68 16.35 -9.66 -10.34
C LEU A 68 16.20 -10.81 -11.33
N ASN A 69 15.01 -11.38 -11.38
CA ASN A 69 14.69 -12.40 -12.36
C ASN A 69 14.70 -11.79 -13.78
N PRO A 70 15.58 -12.26 -14.70
CA PRO A 70 15.66 -11.72 -16.05
C PRO A 70 14.46 -12.11 -16.93
N PHE A 71 13.75 -13.20 -16.63
CA PHE A 71 12.63 -13.69 -17.43
C PHE A 71 11.48 -12.69 -17.51
N TYR A 72 11.18 -12.00 -16.40
CA TYR A 72 10.10 -11.01 -16.34
C TYR A 72 10.43 -9.67 -17.01
N LYS A 73 11.68 -9.45 -17.46
CA LYS A 73 12.05 -8.25 -18.24
C LYS A 73 11.44 -8.25 -19.64
N ASN A 74 11.16 -9.44 -20.19
CA ASN A 74 10.54 -9.59 -21.50
C ASN A 74 9.02 -9.63 -21.33
N GLN A 75 8.34 -8.57 -21.78
CA GLN A 75 6.87 -8.44 -21.67
C GLN A 75 6.12 -9.60 -22.35
N ARG A 76 6.67 -10.18 -23.42
CA ARG A 76 6.05 -11.31 -24.12
C ARG A 76 6.10 -12.59 -23.27
N ILE A 77 7.20 -12.82 -22.57
CA ILE A 77 7.37 -13.98 -21.69
C ILE A 77 6.49 -13.81 -20.45
N ALA A 78 6.50 -12.63 -19.83
CA ALA A 78 5.64 -12.33 -18.69
C ALA A 78 4.15 -12.52 -19.03
N GLY A 79 3.71 -12.01 -20.19
CA GLY A 79 2.32 -12.18 -20.64
C GLY A 79 1.94 -13.61 -21.01
N ALA A 80 2.90 -14.44 -21.43
CA ALA A 80 2.67 -15.86 -21.69
C ALA A 80 2.57 -16.68 -20.39
N LEU A 81 3.48 -16.46 -19.43
CA LEU A 81 3.47 -17.12 -18.13
C LEU A 81 2.23 -16.79 -17.29
N ALA A 82 1.74 -15.56 -17.40
CA ALA A 82 0.47 -15.17 -16.78
C ALA A 82 -0.71 -16.04 -17.26
N LYS A 83 -0.66 -16.53 -18.51
CA LYS A 83 -1.72 -17.38 -19.11
C LYS A 83 -1.52 -18.86 -18.83
N GLU A 84 -0.28 -19.34 -18.90
CA GLU A 84 0.05 -20.76 -18.75
C GLU A 84 1.30 -20.94 -17.86
N SER A 85 1.18 -21.79 -16.83
CA SER A 85 2.29 -22.18 -15.96
C SER A 85 2.71 -23.63 -16.29
N TRP A 86 3.93 -24.00 -15.92
CA TRP A 86 4.53 -25.30 -16.27
C TRP A 86 3.63 -26.50 -15.90
N PHE A 87 2.99 -26.46 -14.72
CA PHE A 87 2.24 -27.60 -14.18
C PHE A 87 0.73 -27.32 -13.99
N THR A 88 0.29 -26.08 -14.19
CA THR A 88 -1.07 -25.64 -13.86
C THR A 88 -1.53 -24.52 -14.79
N PRO A 89 -2.85 -24.29 -14.94
CA PRO A 89 -3.36 -23.15 -15.70
C PRO A 89 -2.89 -21.82 -15.07
N GLY A 90 -2.06 -21.10 -15.82
CA GLY A 90 -1.59 -19.72 -15.55
C GLY A 90 -1.06 -19.41 -14.15
N GLU A 91 -0.75 -18.13 -13.96
CA GLU A 91 -0.57 -17.56 -12.63
C GLU A 91 -1.91 -16.92 -12.22
N ASN A 92 -2.60 -17.52 -11.25
CA ASN A 92 -3.79 -16.92 -10.67
C ASN A 92 -3.40 -15.80 -9.71
N LEU A 93 -4.16 -14.70 -9.74
CA LEU A 93 -3.99 -13.63 -8.78
C LEU A 93 -4.20 -14.18 -7.36
N VAL A 94 -3.19 -14.00 -6.52
CA VAL A 94 -3.31 -14.34 -5.10
C VAL A 94 -4.17 -13.28 -4.43
N VAL A 95 -5.43 -13.64 -4.16
CA VAL A 95 -6.36 -12.81 -3.37
C VAL A 95 -6.27 -13.19 -1.90
N ASP A 96 -6.37 -14.48 -1.60
CA ASP A 96 -6.25 -15.03 -0.24
C ASP A 96 -5.13 -16.06 -0.16
N ARG A 97 -4.33 -15.99 0.90
CA ARG A 97 -3.24 -16.95 1.14
C ARG A 97 -3.70 -18.02 2.13
N GLU A 98 -3.74 -19.27 1.69
CA GLU A 98 -4.03 -20.42 2.56
C GLU A 98 -3.09 -20.50 3.77
N ALA A 99 -1.84 -20.10 3.60
CA ALA A 99 -0.85 -20.06 4.69
C ALA A 99 -1.24 -19.10 5.84
N GLU A 100 -2.05 -18.07 5.55
CA GLU A 100 -2.50 -17.11 6.58
C GLU A 100 -3.61 -17.67 7.45
N LYS A 101 -4.35 -18.67 6.94
CA LYS A 101 -5.37 -19.39 7.71
C LYS A 101 -4.76 -20.31 8.77
N ILE A 102 -3.46 -20.58 8.70
CA ILE A 102 -2.77 -21.45 9.65
C ILE A 102 -2.50 -20.67 10.95
N PRO A 103 -3.09 -21.08 12.09
CA PRO A 103 -2.88 -20.38 13.36
C PRO A 103 -1.44 -20.54 13.84
N ARG A 104 -0.89 -19.49 14.46
CA ARG A 104 0.51 -19.44 14.90
C ARG A 104 0.85 -20.57 15.86
N GLN A 105 -0.08 -20.94 16.74
CA GLN A 105 0.05 -22.06 17.67
C GLN A 105 0.28 -23.38 16.93
N ARG A 106 -0.39 -23.59 15.79
CA ARG A 106 -0.20 -24.80 14.99
C ARG A 106 1.18 -24.84 14.37
N ILE A 107 1.66 -23.70 13.83
CA ILE A 107 3.03 -23.56 13.33
C ILE A 107 4.04 -23.91 14.42
N TYR A 108 3.90 -23.33 15.62
CA TYR A 108 4.76 -23.64 16.76
C TYR A 108 4.73 -25.13 17.15
N SER A 109 3.55 -25.76 17.15
CA SER A 109 3.43 -27.18 17.49
C SER A 109 4.18 -28.08 16.49
N VAL A 110 4.08 -27.79 15.19
CA VAL A 110 4.77 -28.54 14.13
C VAL A 110 6.28 -28.36 14.28
N LEU A 111 6.76 -27.12 14.43
CA LEU A 111 8.19 -26.86 14.57
C LEU A 111 8.78 -27.47 15.85
N LYS A 112 8.03 -27.47 16.95
CA LYS A 112 8.43 -28.12 18.20
C LYS A 112 8.54 -29.64 18.04
N ASN A 113 7.55 -30.27 17.41
CA ASN A 113 7.56 -31.71 17.17
C ASN A 113 8.67 -32.13 16.20
N ALA A 114 9.04 -31.26 15.27
CA ALA A 114 10.17 -31.45 14.37
C ALA A 114 11.55 -31.18 15.03
N GLY A 115 11.59 -30.77 16.31
CA GLY A 115 12.84 -30.44 16.99
C GLY A 115 13.49 -29.11 16.57
N LEU A 116 12.78 -28.28 15.78
CA LEU A 116 13.28 -26.99 15.28
C LEU A 116 13.08 -25.84 16.28
N VAL A 117 12.32 -26.06 17.35
CA VAL A 117 12.11 -25.08 18.43
C VAL A 117 12.60 -25.64 19.75
N ASN A 118 13.67 -25.06 20.26
CA ASN A 118 14.21 -25.41 21.57
C ASN A 118 13.27 -24.91 22.69
N ARG A 119 13.04 -25.78 23.68
CA ARG A 119 12.50 -25.35 24.97
C ARG A 119 13.58 -24.49 25.61
N ARG A 120 13.33 -23.19 25.82
CA ARG A 120 14.24 -22.36 26.63
C ARG A 120 14.44 -23.09 27.96
N ARG A 121 15.65 -23.60 28.20
CA ARG A 121 16.06 -24.05 29.53
C ARG A 121 16.14 -22.78 30.38
N ARG A 122 15.31 -22.72 31.41
CA ARG A 122 15.44 -21.72 32.47
C ARG A 122 16.57 -22.14 33.39
#